data_AF-A0A7W7SQ74-F1
#
_entry.id   AF-A0A7W7SQ74-F1
#
_cell.length_a   1.000
_cell.length_b   1.000
_cell.length_c   1.000
_cell.angle_alpha   90.00
_cell.angle_beta   90.00
_cell.angle_gamma   90.00
#
_symmetry.space_group_name_H-M   'P 1'
#
loop_
_entity.id
_entity.type
_entity.pdbx_description
1 polymer ?
#
loop_
_entity_poly.entity_id
_entity_poly.type
_entity_poly.pdbx_seq_one_letter_code
_entity_poly.pdbx_strand_id
1 'polypeptide(L)'
;MYELQFVDTITADPVVRLDLARPPWRLRDGTSFGLPELRRSAVSTLLVDGERYPAAAYGNRTLHVVLQVAGTDDEVAAELQRLHRELDRPTGLLRYRPGTSEPVFFRTFRSGPGSVVWNPFTKEVAASIPADPFAYGLRVDLPVWSAVADPATGMYLDVADVQGDVETPLFLRVDNGVIDTGRRMSAIGVRRWGDPAAVPYVLQAESMSPSASTTVQPNDPAMSGAGSNYQRCTFGISGMTTRLSATHPATPSPEVRGTYRVWCRARKTVAADTIQMRLTVSLDGATVTGDTVTLPTGIVPRWVDLGLVQYPMGPDPATDGYSGTPLAVRGQTLLLEAARLLGTGNLDIDALAFVPADDRLCLIKWSAFSGPIHFVVDSAADRVYGVGASGEVRASELVEVAGGYPMVSPGVTNRLHWIWDVGSTSAPGAGLTISVDVNPYYWPRYLYVRPVAS
;
A
#
# COMPACT_ATOMS: atom_id res chain seq x y z
N MET A 1 13.37 -13.13 32.22
CA MET A 1 13.74 -11.82 32.81
C MET A 1 12.94 -10.77 32.07
N TYR A 2 12.29 -9.85 32.77
CA TYR A 2 11.51 -8.77 32.15
C TYR A 2 12.44 -7.62 31.77
N GLU A 3 12.24 -7.02 30.60
CA GLU A 3 12.97 -5.82 30.18
C GLU A 3 11.97 -4.69 29.97
N LEU A 4 12.28 -3.52 30.51
CA LEU A 4 11.57 -2.26 30.22
C LEU A 4 12.60 -1.14 30.10
N GLN A 5 12.82 -0.65 28.90
CA GLN A 5 13.94 0.24 28.59
C GLN A 5 13.54 1.32 27.59
N PHE A 6 13.91 2.58 27.85
CA PHE A 6 13.93 3.59 26.81
C PHE A 6 15.15 3.37 25.92
N VAL A 7 14.93 3.34 24.62
CA VAL A 7 15.94 3.00 23.61
C VAL A 7 15.97 4.04 22.50
N ASP A 8 17.00 4.00 21.66
CA ASP A 8 17.19 4.94 20.56
C ASP A 8 16.53 4.49 19.25
N THR A 9 16.42 3.19 19.00
CA THR A 9 15.90 2.63 17.75
C THR A 9 15.20 1.27 17.95
N ILE A 10 14.47 0.83 16.94
CA ILE A 10 13.82 -0.50 16.89
C ILE A 10 14.79 -1.48 16.20
N THR A 11 15.67 -2.08 17.00
CA THR A 11 16.61 -3.13 16.58
C THR A 11 16.71 -4.21 17.67
N ALA A 12 17.34 -5.35 17.36
CA ALA A 12 17.54 -6.42 18.34
C ALA A 12 18.39 -5.95 19.54
N ASP A 13 19.42 -5.14 19.25
CA ASP A 13 20.39 -4.62 20.21
C ASP A 13 20.47 -3.09 20.13
N PRO A 14 19.46 -2.36 20.61
CA PRO A 14 19.44 -0.91 20.57
C PRO A 14 20.27 -0.33 21.72
N VAL A 15 20.67 0.94 21.59
CA VAL A 15 21.35 1.65 22.67
C VAL A 15 20.32 2.02 23.75
N VAL A 16 20.53 1.48 24.96
CA VAL A 16 19.68 1.78 26.13
C VAL A 16 19.99 3.19 26.63
N ARG A 17 18.96 4.04 26.65
CA ARG A 17 19.03 5.40 27.19
C ARG A 17 18.68 5.45 28.66
N LEU A 18 17.71 4.63 29.07
CA LEU A 18 17.28 4.49 30.47
C LEU A 18 16.68 3.09 30.68
N ASP A 19 17.16 2.36 31.69
CA ASP A 19 16.63 1.05 32.07
C ASP A 19 15.73 1.19 33.30
N LEU A 20 14.47 0.77 33.17
CA LEU A 20 13.45 0.87 34.22
C LEU A 20 13.23 -0.46 34.96
N ALA A 21 13.88 -1.54 34.52
CA ALA A 21 13.74 -2.88 35.07
C ALA A 21 14.99 -3.36 35.82
N ARG A 22 16.07 -2.57 35.83
CA ARG A 22 17.34 -2.87 36.51
C ARG A 22 17.75 -1.74 37.47
N PRO A 23 18.57 -2.05 38.50
CA PRO A 23 19.05 -1.05 39.45
C PRO A 23 19.62 0.20 38.74
N PRO A 24 19.27 1.42 39.19
CA PRO A 24 18.59 1.73 40.45
C PRO A 24 17.05 1.60 40.42
N TRP A 25 16.47 1.39 39.24
CA TRP A 25 15.03 1.25 39.06
C TRP A 25 14.54 -0.16 39.36
N ARG A 26 13.29 -0.25 39.82
CA ARG A 26 12.58 -1.51 40.01
C ARG A 26 11.13 -1.34 39.62
N LEU A 27 10.65 -2.20 38.73
CA LEU A 27 9.23 -2.29 38.41
C LEU A 27 8.41 -2.69 39.64
N ARG A 28 7.24 -2.06 39.80
CA ARG A 28 6.26 -2.38 40.84
C ARG A 28 4.94 -2.84 40.22
N ASP A 29 4.15 -3.50 41.06
CA ASP A 29 2.80 -3.93 40.73
C ASP A 29 1.94 -2.71 40.38
N GLY A 30 1.04 -2.87 39.41
CA GLY A 30 0.27 -1.76 38.83
C GLY A 30 0.82 -1.25 37.50
N THR A 31 2.00 -1.71 37.06
CA THR A 31 2.47 -1.48 35.69
C THR A 31 1.57 -2.22 34.69
N SER A 32 1.00 -1.49 33.73
CA SER A 32 0.11 -2.00 32.69
C SER A 32 0.37 -1.30 31.36
N PHE A 33 0.47 -2.09 30.30
CA PHE A 33 0.66 -1.59 28.94
C PHE A 33 -0.66 -1.36 28.19
N GLY A 34 -1.78 -1.74 28.82
CA GLY A 34 -3.13 -1.57 28.28
C GLY A 34 -3.37 -2.23 26.93
N LEU A 35 -4.60 -2.12 26.44
CA LEU A 35 -4.95 -2.33 25.04
C LEU A 35 -5.39 -0.99 24.46
N PRO A 36 -5.15 -0.73 23.17
CA PRO A 36 -5.67 0.47 22.54
C PRO A 36 -7.19 0.49 22.57
N GLU A 37 -7.77 1.65 22.88
CA GLU A 37 -9.21 1.82 22.90
C GLU A 37 -9.77 1.80 21.48
N LEU A 38 -10.80 0.99 21.24
CA LEU A 38 -11.48 0.95 19.96
C LEU A 38 -12.59 2.00 19.93
N ARG A 39 -12.36 3.08 19.18
CA ARG A 39 -13.38 4.11 18.91
C ARG A 39 -14.29 3.63 17.80
N ARG A 40 -15.60 3.68 18.03
CA ARG A 40 -16.61 3.26 17.06
C ARG A 40 -17.57 4.40 16.79
N SER A 41 -17.88 4.62 15.52
CA SER A 41 -19.01 5.47 15.13
C SER A 41 -20.23 4.58 15.01
N ALA A 42 -21.32 4.93 15.69
CA ALA A 42 -22.60 4.23 15.60
C ALA A 42 -23.62 5.12 14.87
N VAL A 43 -24.41 4.52 13.99
CA VAL A 43 -25.55 5.16 13.32
C VAL A 43 -26.79 4.37 13.68
N SER A 44 -27.75 5.06 14.30
CA SER A 44 -29.06 4.52 14.67
C SER A 44 -30.16 5.28 13.95
N THR A 45 -31.28 4.60 13.68
CA THR A 45 -32.47 5.20 13.08
C THR A 45 -33.69 4.71 13.84
N LEU A 46 -34.75 5.51 13.91
CA LEU A 46 -36.02 5.09 14.55
C LEU A 46 -36.81 4.05 13.73
N LEU A 47 -36.31 3.69 12.53
CA LEU A 47 -36.99 2.77 11.62
C LEU A 47 -36.61 1.30 11.85
N VAL A 48 -35.50 1.04 12.54
CA VAL A 48 -34.98 -0.32 12.74
C VAL A 48 -34.37 -0.42 14.14
N ASP A 49 -34.61 -1.54 14.82
CA ASP A 49 -33.97 -1.84 16.09
C ASP A 49 -32.47 -2.12 15.93
N GLY A 50 -31.66 -1.50 16.79
CA GLY A 50 -30.21 -1.65 16.81
C GLY A 50 -29.43 -0.51 16.13
N GLU A 51 -28.11 -0.63 16.16
CA GLU A 51 -27.19 0.38 15.60
C GLU A 51 -26.21 -0.26 14.62
N ARG A 52 -25.89 0.46 13.55
CA ARG A 52 -24.85 0.08 12.59
C ARG A 52 -23.55 0.80 12.92
N TYR A 53 -22.43 0.10 12.85
CA TYR A 53 -21.10 0.69 13.00
C TYR A 53 -20.43 0.89 11.64
N PRO A 54 -20.58 2.06 10.98
CA PRO A 54 -19.94 2.31 9.69
C PRO A 54 -18.41 2.46 9.75
N ALA A 55 -17.85 2.78 10.92
CA ALA A 55 -16.41 2.98 11.07
C ALA A 55 -15.94 2.64 12.49
N ALA A 56 -14.74 2.07 12.57
CA ALA A 56 -14.04 1.84 13.82
C ALA A 56 -12.54 2.10 13.63
N ALA A 57 -11.89 2.66 14.64
CA ALA A 57 -10.45 2.94 14.63
C ALA A 57 -9.87 2.81 16.04
N TYR A 58 -8.64 2.31 16.15
CA TYR A 58 -7.92 2.30 17.42
C TYR A 58 -7.40 3.69 17.76
N GLY A 59 -7.72 4.17 18.95
CA GLY A 59 -7.13 5.37 19.52
C GLY A 59 -5.77 5.10 20.13
N ASN A 60 -4.98 6.16 20.32
CA ASN A 60 -3.74 6.09 21.08
C ASN A 60 -3.98 5.47 22.46
N ARG A 61 -2.99 4.75 22.97
CA ARG A 61 -3.05 4.11 24.28
C ARG A 61 -2.21 4.87 25.30
N THR A 62 -2.48 4.63 26.57
CA THR A 62 -1.68 5.14 27.68
C THR A 62 -1.04 3.98 28.41
N LEU A 63 0.28 4.03 28.55
CA LEU A 63 1.04 3.06 29.32
C LEU A 63 1.14 3.55 30.75
N HIS A 64 0.72 2.74 31.71
CA HIS A 64 0.85 3.04 33.12
C HIS A 64 2.06 2.30 33.66
N VAL A 65 3.09 3.03 34.08
CA VAL A 65 4.32 2.45 34.59
C VAL A 65 4.49 2.85 36.04
N VAL A 66 4.57 1.87 36.94
CA VAL A 66 4.80 2.08 38.37
C VAL A 66 6.18 1.57 38.71
N LEU A 67 7.04 2.47 39.19
CA LEU A 67 8.45 2.23 39.43
C LEU A 67 8.82 2.62 40.85
N GLN A 68 9.85 1.99 41.39
CA GLN A 68 10.54 2.47 42.56
C GLN A 68 12.01 2.71 42.22
N VAL A 69 12.57 3.78 42.77
CA VAL A 69 14.00 4.12 42.62
C VAL A 69 14.71 3.95 43.95
N ALA A 70 15.80 3.18 43.93
CA ALA A 70 16.68 3.00 45.08
C ALA A 70 17.84 4.01 45.05
N GLY A 71 18.28 4.47 46.22
CA GLY A 71 19.41 5.38 46.36
C GLY A 71 19.19 6.43 47.44
N THR A 72 20.18 7.28 47.63
CA THR A 72 20.10 8.54 48.38
C THR A 72 19.15 9.52 47.70
N ASP A 73 18.72 10.56 48.40
CA ASP A 73 17.73 11.50 47.84
C ASP A 73 18.27 12.27 46.63
N ASP A 74 19.58 12.55 46.60
CA ASP A 74 20.25 13.18 45.46
C ASP A 74 20.35 12.23 44.25
N GLU A 75 20.66 10.94 44.47
CA GLU A 75 20.68 9.92 43.42
C GLU A 75 19.28 9.73 42.81
N VAL A 76 18.27 9.68 43.68
CA VAL A 76 16.86 9.59 43.30
C VAL A 76 16.45 10.80 42.45
N ALA A 77 16.81 12.00 42.88
CA ALA A 77 16.53 13.22 42.12
C ALA A 77 17.21 13.22 40.74
N ALA A 78 18.46 12.73 40.66
CA ALA A 78 19.18 12.61 39.39
C ALA A 78 18.50 11.60 38.43
N GLU A 79 18.02 10.48 38.95
CA GLU A 79 17.27 9.48 38.17
C GLU A 79 15.89 10.00 37.71
N LEU A 80 15.17 10.71 38.57
CA LEU A 80 13.92 11.38 38.20
C LEU A 80 14.13 12.40 37.07
N GLN A 81 15.23 13.16 37.11
CA GLN A 81 15.57 14.07 36.01
C GLN A 81 15.86 13.32 34.70
N ARG A 82 16.52 12.15 34.74
CA ARG A 82 16.73 11.32 33.55
C ARG A 82 15.40 10.83 32.99
N LEU A 83 14.50 10.34 33.84
CA LEU A 83 13.16 9.93 33.43
C LEU A 83 12.39 11.08 32.77
N HIS A 84 12.38 12.28 33.39
CA HIS A 84 11.73 13.44 32.80
C HIS A 84 12.32 13.84 31.44
N ARG A 85 13.64 13.76 31.27
CA ARG A 85 14.29 14.04 29.97
C ARG A 85 13.86 13.06 28.89
N GLU A 86 13.70 11.77 29.21
CA GLU A 86 13.20 10.78 28.26
C GLU A 86 11.72 11.01 27.92
N LEU A 87 10.90 11.35 28.91
CA LEU A 87 9.47 11.65 28.72
C LEU A 87 9.20 12.95 27.95
N ASP A 88 10.08 13.95 28.05
CA ASP A 88 9.96 15.23 27.34
C ASP A 88 10.44 15.16 25.87
N ARG A 89 10.98 14.01 25.42
CA ARG A 89 11.36 13.85 24.01
C ARG A 89 10.12 13.96 23.11
N PRO A 90 10.22 14.60 21.91
CA PRO A 90 9.11 14.67 20.96
C PRO A 90 8.54 13.29 20.59
N THR A 91 9.43 12.31 20.43
CA THR A 91 9.11 10.90 20.21
C THR A 91 10.11 10.04 20.97
N GLY A 92 9.61 9.04 21.70
CA GLY A 92 10.43 8.05 22.40
C GLY A 92 10.12 6.63 21.93
N LEU A 93 11.00 5.69 22.27
CA LEU A 93 10.80 4.27 22.07
C LEU A 93 10.99 3.56 23.40
N LEU A 94 9.94 2.90 23.88
CA LEU A 94 9.96 2.09 25.08
C LEU A 94 9.95 0.62 24.67
N ARG A 95 11.10 -0.05 24.81
CA ARG A 95 11.26 -1.48 24.59
C ARG A 95 10.67 -2.24 25.78
N TYR A 96 9.87 -3.25 25.48
CA TYR A 96 9.29 -4.17 26.46
C TYR A 96 9.52 -5.62 26.03
N ARG A 97 10.03 -6.44 26.95
CA ARG A 97 10.16 -7.89 26.74
C ARG A 97 9.51 -8.63 27.92
N PRO A 98 8.28 -9.16 27.77
CA PRO A 98 7.57 -9.91 28.81
C PRO A 98 8.11 -11.34 29.02
N GLY A 99 9.44 -11.53 29.03
CA GLY A 99 10.04 -12.87 29.07
C GLY A 99 9.84 -13.71 27.80
N THR A 100 9.40 -13.09 26.70
CA THR A 100 9.37 -13.67 25.35
C THR A 100 10.75 -13.65 24.70
N SER A 101 10.94 -14.42 23.63
CA SER A 101 12.18 -14.42 22.83
C SER A 101 12.43 -13.06 22.17
N GLU A 102 11.39 -12.43 21.64
CA GLU A 102 11.47 -11.16 20.94
C GLU A 102 10.80 -10.01 21.72
N PRO A 103 11.42 -8.81 21.72
CA PRO A 103 10.86 -7.63 22.35
C PRO A 103 9.81 -6.97 21.43
N VAL A 104 8.97 -6.13 22.03
CA VAL A 104 8.12 -5.17 21.32
C VAL A 104 8.48 -3.74 21.73
N PHE A 105 8.15 -2.78 20.88
CA PHE A 105 8.52 -1.38 21.06
C PHE A 105 7.27 -0.50 21.04
N PHE A 106 7.10 0.32 22.06
CA PHE A 106 6.05 1.32 22.11
C PHE A 106 6.61 2.65 21.67
N ARG A 107 6.06 3.24 20.60
CA ARG A 107 6.39 4.61 20.22
C ARG A 107 5.62 5.56 21.12
N THR A 108 6.33 6.29 21.97
CA THR A 108 5.74 7.18 22.98
C THR A 108 5.73 8.62 22.48
N PHE A 109 4.72 9.38 22.91
CA PHE A 109 4.62 10.81 22.66
C PHE A 109 5.25 11.61 23.81
N ARG A 110 5.58 12.87 23.53
CA ARG A 110 5.99 13.83 24.56
C ARG A 110 4.97 13.86 25.70
N SER A 111 5.46 13.72 26.92
CA SER A 111 4.67 13.75 28.16
C SER A 111 5.16 14.89 29.04
N GLY A 112 4.23 15.75 29.48
CA GLY A 112 4.56 16.86 30.39
C GLY A 112 4.79 16.39 31.83
N PRO A 113 5.29 17.27 32.73
CA PRO A 113 5.58 16.90 34.12
C PRO A 113 4.37 16.32 34.88
N GLY A 114 3.15 16.73 34.54
CA GLY A 114 1.92 16.23 35.15
C GLY A 114 1.60 14.75 34.83
N SER A 115 2.33 14.12 33.91
CA SER A 115 2.19 12.70 33.62
C SER A 115 2.89 11.80 34.64
N VAL A 116 3.70 12.38 35.54
CA VAL A 116 4.49 11.67 36.54
C VAL A 116 4.05 12.12 37.94
N VAL A 117 3.64 11.15 38.75
CA VAL A 117 3.34 11.34 40.16
C VAL A 117 4.46 10.71 40.98
N TRP A 118 5.08 11.50 41.85
CA TRP A 118 6.20 11.07 42.70
C TRP A 118 5.79 11.07 44.17
N ASN A 119 6.06 9.95 44.86
CA ASN A 119 5.96 9.85 46.30
C ASN A 119 7.37 9.83 46.93
N PRO A 120 7.81 10.92 47.57
CA PRO A 120 9.15 11.01 48.15
C PRO A 120 9.38 10.06 49.33
N PHE A 121 8.32 9.66 50.05
CA PHE A 121 8.45 8.81 51.24
C PHE A 121 8.68 7.35 50.88
N THR A 122 8.01 6.84 49.84
CA THR A 122 8.15 5.46 49.37
C THR A 122 9.13 5.32 48.21
N LYS A 123 9.63 6.45 47.70
CA LYS A 123 10.45 6.56 46.50
C LYS A 123 9.81 5.93 45.27
N GLU A 124 8.49 6.07 45.17
CA GLU A 124 7.66 5.47 44.12
C GLU A 124 7.24 6.50 43.08
N VAL A 125 7.33 6.13 41.81
CA VAL A 125 6.98 6.92 40.64
C VAL A 125 5.86 6.22 39.89
N ALA A 126 4.75 6.90 39.65
CA ALA A 126 3.72 6.46 38.72
C ALA A 126 3.72 7.38 37.49
N ALA A 127 3.98 6.82 36.31
CA ALA A 127 4.01 7.54 35.04
C ALA A 127 2.89 7.06 34.11
N SER A 128 2.14 7.99 33.53
CA SER A 128 1.15 7.73 32.48
C SER A 128 1.70 8.24 31.14
N ILE A 129 2.11 7.32 30.27
CA ILE A 129 2.86 7.62 29.05
C ILE A 129 1.95 7.40 27.83
N PRO A 130 1.47 8.45 27.15
CA PRO A 130 0.76 8.31 25.89
C PRO A 130 1.67 7.70 24.81
N ALA A 131 1.13 6.76 24.05
CA ALA A 131 1.85 6.03 23.01
C ALA A 131 0.94 5.71 21.80
N ASP A 132 1.58 5.38 20.68
CA ASP A 132 0.90 4.83 19.52
C ASP A 132 0.06 3.60 19.91
N PRO A 133 -1.09 3.38 19.23
CA PRO A 133 -2.03 2.32 19.57
C PRO A 133 -1.39 0.93 19.58
N PHE A 134 -0.44 0.69 18.68
CA PHE A 134 0.15 -0.62 18.46
C PHE A 134 1.60 -0.68 18.93
N ALA A 135 2.03 -1.86 19.37
CA ALA A 135 3.42 -2.14 19.67
C ALA A 135 4.10 -2.60 18.38
N TYR A 136 5.33 -2.14 18.15
CA TYR A 136 6.10 -2.48 16.97
C TYR A 136 7.00 -3.68 17.26
N GLY A 137 7.07 -4.61 16.31
CA GLY A 137 8.05 -5.70 16.31
C GLY A 137 9.41 -5.26 15.76
N LEU A 138 10.32 -6.22 15.64
CA LEU A 138 11.56 -6.02 14.89
C LEU A 138 11.29 -5.91 13.40
N ARG A 139 12.18 -5.22 12.67
CA ARG A 139 12.09 -5.10 11.21
C ARG A 139 12.09 -6.49 10.57
N VAL A 140 11.16 -6.69 9.63
CA VAL A 140 11.12 -7.86 8.75
C VAL A 140 11.50 -7.41 7.35
N ASP A 141 12.60 -7.96 6.84
CA ASP A 141 13.02 -7.77 5.46
C ASP A 141 12.38 -8.87 4.60
N LEU A 142 11.73 -8.43 3.52
CA LEU A 142 11.16 -9.33 2.52
C LEU A 142 12.20 -9.57 1.41
N PRO A 143 12.07 -10.67 0.64
CA PRO A 143 12.95 -10.92 -0.49
C PRO A 143 12.97 -9.74 -1.47
N VAL A 144 14.15 -9.47 -2.03
CA VAL A 144 14.28 -8.49 -3.12
C VAL A 144 13.38 -8.92 -4.27
N TRP A 145 12.57 -7.99 -4.76
CA TRP A 145 11.65 -8.22 -5.85
C TRP A 145 12.09 -7.40 -7.06
N SER A 146 12.30 -8.07 -8.19
CA SER A 146 12.50 -7.39 -9.47
C SER A 146 11.14 -7.12 -10.08
N ALA A 147 10.69 -5.87 -9.99
CA ALA A 147 9.41 -5.43 -10.52
C ALA A 147 9.48 -5.37 -12.05
N VAL A 148 9.03 -6.43 -12.70
CA VAL A 148 9.01 -6.55 -14.16
C VAL A 148 7.86 -5.76 -14.78
N ALA A 149 8.08 -5.22 -15.97
CA ALA A 149 7.10 -4.41 -16.69
C ALA A 149 6.19 -5.20 -17.64
N ASP A 150 6.38 -6.52 -17.79
CA ASP A 150 5.60 -7.37 -18.69
C ASP A 150 4.28 -7.85 -18.05
N PRO A 151 3.11 -7.41 -18.56
CA PRO A 151 1.80 -7.89 -18.11
C PRO A 151 1.62 -9.41 -18.16
N ALA A 152 2.26 -10.11 -19.11
CA ALA A 152 2.08 -11.55 -19.28
C ALA A 152 2.78 -12.39 -18.22
N THR A 153 3.87 -11.87 -17.62
CA THR A 153 4.61 -12.55 -16.56
C THR A 153 4.13 -12.16 -15.15
N GLY A 154 3.25 -11.14 -15.05
CA GLY A 154 2.75 -10.60 -13.80
C GLY A 154 3.53 -9.36 -13.34
N MET A 155 2.81 -8.31 -12.97
CA MET A 155 3.35 -7.03 -12.47
C MET A 155 3.07 -6.86 -10.97
N TYR A 156 3.37 -7.90 -10.19
CA TYR A 156 3.03 -7.94 -8.77
C TYR A 156 4.05 -8.69 -7.92
N LEU A 157 3.98 -8.44 -6.61
CA LEU A 157 4.65 -9.19 -5.56
C LEU A 157 3.61 -9.74 -4.59
N ASP A 158 3.66 -11.04 -4.33
CA ASP A 158 2.90 -11.66 -3.24
C ASP A 158 3.69 -11.59 -1.94
N VAL A 159 3.04 -11.10 -0.89
CA VAL A 159 3.56 -10.99 0.47
C VAL A 159 2.64 -11.81 1.39
N ALA A 160 3.08 -13.03 1.68
CA ALA A 160 2.45 -13.94 2.62
C ALA A 160 3.06 -13.83 4.03
N ASP A 161 2.43 -14.49 5.00
CA ASP A 161 2.95 -14.67 6.37
C ASP A 161 3.39 -13.36 7.05
N VAL A 162 2.62 -12.29 6.81
CA VAL A 162 2.86 -10.98 7.42
C VAL A 162 2.70 -11.11 8.93
N GLN A 163 3.76 -10.80 9.66
CA GLN A 163 3.75 -10.84 11.12
C GLN A 163 2.98 -9.65 11.71
N GLY A 164 2.31 -9.88 12.83
CA GLY A 164 1.53 -8.86 13.54
C GLY A 164 0.08 -9.26 13.74
N ASP A 165 -0.66 -8.41 14.46
CA ASP A 165 -2.09 -8.58 14.73
C ASP A 165 -2.95 -7.64 13.84
N VAL A 166 -2.35 -6.58 13.31
CA VAL A 166 -3.04 -5.53 12.55
C VAL A 166 -2.24 -5.13 11.31
N GLU A 167 -2.91 -4.41 10.41
CA GLU A 167 -2.28 -3.85 9.21
C GLU A 167 -1.03 -3.03 9.54
N THR A 168 0.03 -3.22 8.76
CA THR A 168 1.29 -2.51 8.92
C THR A 168 1.74 -1.83 7.62
N PRO A 169 2.33 -0.61 7.70
CA PRO A 169 2.86 0.07 6.52
C PRO A 169 3.99 -0.70 5.87
N LEU A 170 3.92 -0.83 4.54
CA LEU A 170 4.97 -1.46 3.74
C LEU A 170 5.94 -0.38 3.26
N PHE A 171 7.22 -0.55 3.53
CA PHE A 171 8.27 0.31 2.98
C PHE A 171 8.78 -0.30 1.70
N LEU A 172 8.94 0.52 0.66
CA LEU A 172 9.52 0.10 -0.61
C LEU A 172 10.78 0.92 -0.85
N ARG A 173 11.95 0.31 -0.66
CA ARG A 173 13.20 0.91 -1.12
C ARG A 173 13.42 0.50 -2.58
N VAL A 174 13.54 1.49 -3.44
CA VAL A 174 13.59 1.35 -4.89
C VAL A 174 14.99 1.71 -5.35
N ASP A 175 15.76 0.69 -5.73
CA ASP A 175 17.13 0.90 -6.19
C ASP A 175 17.15 1.44 -7.63
N ASN A 176 18.35 1.76 -8.13
CA ASN A 176 18.52 2.64 -9.27
C ASN A 176 17.92 2.05 -10.57
N GLY A 177 17.04 2.84 -11.22
CA GLY A 177 16.28 2.46 -12.42
C GLY A 177 15.13 3.42 -12.73
N VAL A 178 14.55 4.02 -11.69
CA VAL A 178 13.53 5.11 -11.78
C VAL A 178 14.16 6.50 -11.94
N ILE A 179 15.43 6.62 -11.57
CA ILE A 179 16.11 7.88 -11.21
C ILE A 179 16.58 8.66 -12.45
N ASP A 180 16.81 7.99 -13.58
CA ASP A 180 17.66 8.55 -14.63
C ASP A 180 16.94 9.12 -15.86
N THR A 181 15.61 8.98 -16.01
CA THR A 181 14.95 9.23 -17.33
C THR A 181 13.72 10.15 -17.34
N GLY A 182 13.61 11.08 -16.38
CA GLY A 182 12.53 12.06 -16.34
C GLY A 182 11.37 11.62 -15.43
N ARG A 183 10.38 12.50 -15.27
CA ARG A 183 9.27 12.39 -14.30
C ARG A 183 8.33 11.22 -14.62
N ARG A 184 8.78 10.01 -14.33
CA ARG A 184 7.98 8.78 -14.41
C ARG A 184 6.89 8.82 -13.36
N MET A 185 5.74 8.25 -13.67
CA MET A 185 4.70 8.02 -12.67
C MET A 185 4.45 6.53 -12.54
N SER A 186 4.28 6.05 -11.31
CA SER A 186 3.95 4.66 -11.01
C SER A 186 2.58 4.58 -10.36
N ALA A 187 1.86 3.50 -10.64
CA ALA A 187 0.65 3.12 -9.92
C ALA A 187 0.93 1.90 -9.06
N ILE A 188 0.72 2.02 -7.76
CA ILE A 188 0.93 0.97 -6.78
C ILE A 188 -0.40 0.70 -6.07
N GLY A 189 -0.92 -0.51 -6.19
CA GLY A 189 -2.14 -0.93 -5.49
C GLY A 189 -1.87 -2.18 -4.66
N VAL A 190 -2.49 -2.31 -3.49
CA VAL A 190 -2.36 -3.52 -2.68
C VAL A 190 -3.71 -4.15 -2.46
N ARG A 191 -3.80 -5.44 -2.76
CA ARG A 191 -4.90 -6.26 -2.28
C ARG A 191 -4.50 -6.95 -0.99
N ARG A 192 -5.34 -6.85 0.04
CA ARG A 192 -5.04 -7.29 1.42
C ARG A 192 -6.12 -8.20 2.00
N TRP A 193 -6.85 -8.89 1.14
CA TRP A 193 -7.93 -9.80 1.55
C TRP A 193 -8.21 -10.84 0.47
N GLY A 194 -8.81 -11.95 0.89
CA GLY A 194 -9.18 -13.05 0.01
C GLY A 194 -7.98 -13.78 -0.58
N ASP A 195 -8.22 -14.53 -1.65
CA ASP A 195 -7.17 -15.18 -2.45
C ASP A 195 -6.87 -14.32 -3.70
N PRO A 196 -5.77 -13.55 -3.71
CA PRO A 196 -5.43 -12.75 -4.88
C PRO A 196 -5.11 -13.61 -6.11
N ALA A 197 -4.68 -14.86 -5.97
CA ALA A 197 -4.39 -15.72 -7.12
C ALA A 197 -5.64 -16.08 -7.93
N ALA A 198 -6.82 -16.05 -7.30
CA ALA A 198 -8.10 -16.33 -7.94
C ALA A 198 -8.68 -15.14 -8.74
N VAL A 199 -8.00 -13.98 -8.76
CA VAL A 199 -8.43 -12.78 -9.48
C VAL A 199 -7.58 -12.59 -10.74
N PRO A 200 -8.20 -12.51 -11.94
CA PRO A 200 -7.47 -12.18 -13.16
C PRO A 200 -7.15 -10.68 -13.19
N TYR A 201 -5.94 -10.27 -12.79
CA TYR A 201 -5.58 -8.82 -12.82
C TYR A 201 -5.12 -8.30 -14.18
N VAL A 202 -4.85 -9.20 -15.12
CA VAL A 202 -4.43 -8.84 -16.47
C VAL A 202 -5.32 -9.55 -17.46
N LEU A 203 -5.84 -8.80 -18.42
CA LEU A 203 -6.58 -9.31 -19.55
C LEU A 203 -5.81 -8.97 -20.82
N GLN A 204 -5.25 -10.01 -21.45
CA GLN A 204 -4.49 -9.88 -22.68
C GLN A 204 -5.40 -9.56 -23.88
N ALA A 205 -5.01 -8.62 -24.73
CA ALA A 205 -5.87 -8.13 -25.80
C ALA A 205 -6.17 -9.23 -26.84
N GLU A 206 -5.23 -10.13 -27.10
CA GLU A 206 -5.42 -11.29 -27.98
C GLU A 206 -6.47 -12.28 -27.46
N SER A 207 -6.74 -12.27 -26.15
CA SER A 207 -7.80 -13.08 -25.53
C SER A 207 -9.19 -12.42 -25.58
N MET A 208 -9.25 -11.13 -25.92
CA MET A 208 -10.50 -10.39 -26.06
C MET A 208 -11.13 -10.64 -27.43
N SER A 209 -12.45 -10.52 -27.52
CA SER A 209 -13.17 -10.63 -28.79
C SER A 209 -12.97 -9.35 -29.62
N PRO A 210 -12.39 -9.43 -30.82
CA PRO A 210 -12.26 -8.28 -31.70
C PRO A 210 -13.62 -7.87 -32.28
N SER A 211 -13.79 -6.57 -32.47
CA SER A 211 -14.98 -5.96 -33.08
C SER A 211 -14.56 -5.09 -34.26
N ALA A 212 -15.19 -3.93 -34.42
CA ALA A 212 -15.06 -3.06 -35.59
C ALA A 212 -13.58 -2.80 -35.98
N SER A 213 -13.22 -3.29 -37.18
CA SER A 213 -11.94 -3.03 -37.83
C SER A 213 -10.71 -3.39 -36.97
N THR A 214 -10.85 -4.40 -36.11
CA THR A 214 -9.79 -4.84 -35.18
C THR A 214 -9.44 -6.30 -35.44
N THR A 215 -8.15 -6.62 -35.51
CA THR A 215 -7.69 -8.00 -35.73
C THR A 215 -6.44 -8.32 -34.94
N VAL A 216 -6.33 -9.57 -34.51
CA VAL A 216 -5.15 -10.08 -33.82
C VAL A 216 -3.95 -10.04 -34.76
N GLN A 217 -2.78 -9.66 -34.24
CA GLN A 217 -1.57 -9.49 -35.04
C GLN A 217 -0.50 -10.53 -34.68
N PRO A 218 0.41 -10.86 -35.61
CA PRO A 218 1.58 -11.68 -35.32
C PRO A 218 2.50 -11.04 -34.28
N ASN A 219 3.34 -11.86 -33.65
CA ASN A 219 4.23 -11.51 -32.55
C ASN A 219 4.97 -10.18 -32.77
N ASP A 220 4.84 -9.27 -31.82
CA ASP A 220 5.71 -8.11 -31.68
C ASP A 220 6.47 -8.18 -30.34
N PRO A 221 7.81 -8.19 -30.34
CA PRO A 221 8.62 -8.25 -29.12
C PRO A 221 8.43 -7.06 -28.15
N ALA A 222 7.78 -5.98 -28.57
CA ALA A 222 7.43 -4.87 -27.70
C ALA A 222 6.06 -5.06 -27.02
N MET A 223 5.28 -6.08 -27.40
CA MET A 223 3.99 -6.44 -26.82
C MET A 223 4.11 -7.65 -25.89
N SER A 224 3.28 -7.68 -24.87
CA SER A 224 3.35 -8.65 -23.79
C SER A 224 2.98 -10.05 -24.27
N GLY A 225 3.57 -11.09 -23.69
CA GLY A 225 3.29 -12.48 -24.10
C GLY A 225 3.99 -12.90 -25.40
N ALA A 226 3.50 -13.97 -26.02
CA ALA A 226 4.14 -14.62 -27.17
C ALA A 226 3.10 -15.07 -28.21
N GLY A 227 3.55 -15.30 -29.45
CA GLY A 227 2.69 -15.80 -30.52
C GLY A 227 1.93 -14.68 -31.21
N SER A 228 0.60 -14.64 -31.12
CA SER A 228 -0.18 -13.50 -31.62
C SER A 228 -0.61 -12.67 -30.41
N ASN A 229 0.16 -11.62 -30.10
CA ASN A 229 0.27 -11.08 -28.75
C ASN A 229 -0.24 -9.63 -28.60
N TYR A 230 -1.00 -9.15 -29.59
CA TYR A 230 -1.71 -7.87 -29.51
C TYR A 230 -2.82 -7.80 -30.56
N GLN A 231 -3.70 -6.82 -30.39
CA GLN A 231 -4.77 -6.50 -31.34
C GLN A 231 -4.48 -5.18 -32.03
N ARG A 232 -4.65 -5.13 -33.36
CA ARG A 232 -4.53 -3.87 -34.13
C ARG A 232 -5.91 -3.40 -34.55
N CYS A 233 -6.25 -2.20 -34.11
CA CYS A 233 -7.41 -1.44 -34.55
C CYS A 233 -7.03 -0.52 -35.71
N THR A 234 -7.72 -0.70 -36.84
CA THR A 234 -7.67 0.21 -37.98
C THR A 234 -8.90 1.14 -37.96
N PHE A 235 -8.70 2.40 -38.32
CA PHE A 235 -9.73 3.43 -38.21
C PHE A 235 -10.49 3.64 -39.52
N GLY A 236 -11.10 2.57 -40.04
CA GLY A 236 -12.01 2.65 -41.19
C GLY A 236 -13.33 3.37 -40.89
N ILE A 237 -13.67 3.54 -39.60
CA ILE A 237 -14.86 4.22 -39.10
C ILE A 237 -14.40 5.41 -38.24
N SER A 238 -14.93 6.61 -38.52
CA SER A 238 -14.51 7.89 -37.92
C SER A 238 -15.14 8.20 -36.56
N GLY A 239 -15.70 7.22 -35.86
CA GLY A 239 -16.38 7.39 -34.57
C GLY A 239 -15.73 6.60 -33.44
N MET A 240 -16.13 6.96 -32.21
CA MET A 240 -15.84 6.14 -31.02
C MET A 240 -16.70 4.88 -31.08
N THR A 241 -16.06 3.75 -31.30
CA THR A 241 -16.71 2.45 -31.45
C THR A 241 -15.96 1.38 -30.67
N THR A 242 -16.67 0.36 -30.19
CA THR A 242 -16.07 -0.83 -29.57
C THR A 242 -15.07 -1.49 -30.52
N ARG A 243 -13.84 -1.67 -30.04
CA ARG A 243 -12.74 -2.33 -30.74
C ARG A 243 -12.49 -3.72 -30.17
N LEU A 244 -12.50 -3.82 -28.85
CA LEU A 244 -12.37 -5.09 -28.13
C LEU A 244 -13.48 -5.22 -27.09
N SER A 245 -13.94 -6.45 -26.86
CA SER A 245 -14.86 -6.76 -25.79
C SER A 245 -14.49 -8.04 -25.06
N ALA A 246 -14.76 -8.10 -23.76
CA ALA A 246 -14.56 -9.30 -22.96
C ALA A 246 -15.47 -9.30 -21.73
N THR A 247 -15.78 -10.48 -21.20
CA THR A 247 -16.41 -10.61 -19.89
C THR A 247 -15.34 -10.75 -18.82
N HIS A 248 -15.37 -9.90 -17.80
CA HIS A 248 -14.37 -9.88 -16.74
C HIS A 248 -15.01 -9.82 -15.34
N PRO A 249 -14.65 -10.72 -14.41
CA PRO A 249 -13.98 -12.00 -14.70
C PRO A 249 -14.82 -12.89 -15.61
N ALA A 250 -14.19 -13.80 -16.34
CA ALA A 250 -14.91 -14.78 -17.18
C ALA A 250 -15.75 -15.76 -16.34
N THR A 251 -15.25 -16.13 -15.15
CA THR A 251 -15.92 -17.02 -14.21
C THR A 251 -16.33 -16.22 -12.96
N PRO A 252 -17.58 -16.32 -12.49
CA PRO A 252 -17.99 -15.69 -11.25
C PRO A 252 -17.13 -16.11 -10.06
N SER A 253 -16.74 -15.17 -9.21
CA SER A 253 -15.89 -15.43 -8.05
C SER A 253 -16.16 -14.41 -6.94
N PRO A 254 -16.18 -14.81 -5.65
CA PRO A 254 -16.26 -13.84 -4.55
C PRO A 254 -14.99 -12.97 -4.47
N GLU A 255 -13.87 -13.48 -5.00
CA GLU A 255 -12.57 -12.82 -4.93
C GLU A 255 -12.50 -11.58 -5.82
N VAL A 256 -13.22 -11.49 -6.93
CA VAL A 256 -13.10 -10.31 -7.80
C VAL A 256 -13.74 -9.05 -7.25
N ARG A 257 -14.46 -9.13 -6.12
CA ARG A 257 -15.10 -7.98 -5.46
C ARG A 257 -14.08 -6.85 -5.23
N GLY A 258 -14.56 -5.61 -5.23
CA GLY A 258 -13.74 -4.42 -5.02
C GLY A 258 -13.78 -3.44 -6.19
N THR A 259 -13.01 -2.36 -6.07
CA THR A 259 -12.85 -1.34 -7.09
C THR A 259 -11.43 -1.41 -7.63
N TYR A 260 -11.27 -1.31 -8.95
CA TYR A 260 -9.98 -1.37 -9.63
C TYR A 260 -9.82 -0.16 -10.53
N ARG A 261 -8.61 0.41 -10.56
CA ARG A 261 -8.22 1.35 -11.61
C ARG A 261 -7.67 0.58 -12.79
N VAL A 262 -8.27 0.79 -13.96
CA VAL A 262 -7.96 0.03 -15.17
C VAL A 262 -7.00 0.82 -16.03
N TRP A 263 -5.87 0.20 -16.35
CA TRP A 263 -4.87 0.73 -17.27
C TRP A 263 -4.84 -0.09 -18.55
N CYS A 264 -4.81 0.57 -19.71
CA CYS A 264 -4.59 -0.11 -20.99
C CYS A 264 -3.19 0.15 -21.50
N ARG A 265 -2.44 -0.91 -21.80
CA ARG A 265 -1.17 -0.81 -22.52
C ARG A 265 -1.47 -0.77 -24.01
N ALA A 266 -1.11 0.33 -24.66
CA ALA A 266 -1.34 0.53 -26.08
C ALA A 266 -0.26 1.41 -26.72
N ARG A 267 -0.11 1.34 -28.05
CA ARG A 267 0.73 2.26 -28.83
C ARG A 267 0.06 2.68 -30.14
N LYS A 268 0.47 3.84 -30.64
CA LYS A 268 0.13 4.28 -32.00
C LYS A 268 1.17 3.75 -32.97
N THR A 269 0.79 3.52 -34.23
CA THR A 269 1.79 3.25 -35.28
C THR A 269 2.39 4.53 -35.87
N VAL A 270 1.73 5.68 -35.66
CA VAL A 270 2.18 7.01 -36.10
C VAL A 270 2.10 7.99 -34.94
N ALA A 271 3.21 8.66 -34.61
CA ALA A 271 3.32 9.48 -33.40
C ALA A 271 2.39 10.70 -33.36
N ALA A 272 2.13 11.30 -34.53
CA ALA A 272 1.33 12.51 -34.69
C ALA A 272 -0.19 12.27 -34.68
N ASP A 273 -0.62 11.02 -34.69
CA ASP A 273 -2.04 10.68 -34.69
C ASP A 273 -2.72 11.10 -33.39
N THR A 274 -3.94 11.62 -33.50
CA THR A 274 -4.81 11.88 -32.35
C THR A 274 -5.80 10.73 -32.24
N ILE A 275 -5.51 9.81 -31.33
CA ILE A 275 -6.35 8.65 -31.02
C ILE A 275 -6.87 8.80 -29.60
N GLN A 276 -8.17 8.54 -29.43
CA GLN A 276 -8.86 8.55 -28.15
C GLN A 276 -9.34 7.14 -27.80
N MET A 277 -9.37 6.83 -26.51
CA MET A 277 -9.87 5.59 -25.96
C MET A 277 -10.81 5.85 -24.79
N ARG A 278 -11.74 4.93 -24.55
CA ARG A 278 -12.56 4.88 -23.32
C ARG A 278 -12.92 3.43 -22.99
N LEU A 279 -13.19 3.17 -21.72
CA LEU A 279 -13.74 1.91 -21.26
C LEU A 279 -15.21 2.08 -20.93
N THR A 280 -16.05 1.25 -21.52
CA THR A 280 -17.46 1.14 -21.18
C THR A 280 -17.70 -0.21 -20.51
N VAL A 281 -18.44 -0.22 -19.41
CA VAL A 281 -18.78 -1.44 -18.67
C VAL A 281 -20.28 -1.66 -18.74
N SER A 282 -20.71 -2.89 -19.01
CA SER A 282 -22.11 -3.25 -19.18
C SER A 282 -22.45 -4.55 -18.44
N LEU A 283 -23.57 -4.56 -17.73
CA LEU A 283 -24.13 -5.74 -17.07
C LEU A 283 -25.66 -5.69 -17.15
N ASP A 284 -26.27 -6.75 -17.68
CA ASP A 284 -27.73 -6.94 -17.72
C ASP A 284 -28.52 -5.70 -18.22
N GLY A 285 -27.97 -5.03 -19.24
CA GLY A 285 -28.57 -3.85 -19.89
C GLY A 285 -28.22 -2.51 -19.24
N ALA A 286 -27.69 -2.49 -18.01
CA ALA A 286 -27.11 -1.30 -17.42
C ALA A 286 -25.71 -1.06 -18.01
N THR A 287 -25.42 0.17 -18.41
CA THR A 287 -24.14 0.54 -19.04
C THR A 287 -23.58 1.79 -18.40
N VAL A 288 -22.33 1.72 -17.97
CA VAL A 288 -21.54 2.84 -17.42
C VAL A 288 -20.43 3.13 -18.40
N THR A 289 -20.46 4.33 -18.99
CA THR A 289 -19.42 4.80 -19.92
C THR A 289 -18.40 5.61 -19.16
N GLY A 290 -17.13 5.20 -19.25
CA GLY A 290 -16.01 5.94 -18.65
C GLY A 290 -15.61 7.18 -19.45
N ASP A 291 -14.66 7.93 -18.88
CA ASP A 291 -14.14 9.14 -19.49
C ASP A 291 -13.36 8.85 -20.78
N THR A 292 -13.40 9.79 -21.72
CA THR A 292 -12.62 9.70 -22.96
C THR A 292 -11.23 10.26 -22.75
N VAL A 293 -10.21 9.44 -22.98
CA VAL A 293 -8.81 9.78 -22.79
C VAL A 293 -8.09 9.83 -24.14
N THR A 294 -7.33 10.91 -24.36
CA THR A 294 -6.52 11.07 -25.57
C THR A 294 -5.14 10.46 -25.33
N LEU A 295 -4.70 9.59 -26.24
CA LEU A 295 -3.41 8.93 -26.10
C LEU A 295 -2.28 9.96 -26.29
N PRO A 296 -1.21 9.87 -25.48
CA PRO A 296 -0.04 10.74 -25.64
C PRO A 296 0.64 10.52 -27.01
N THR A 297 1.44 11.50 -27.42
CA THR A 297 2.22 11.42 -28.67
C THR A 297 3.33 10.37 -28.57
N GLY A 298 3.57 9.62 -29.64
CA GLY A 298 4.63 8.62 -29.72
C GLY A 298 4.15 7.25 -30.22
N ILE A 299 5.12 6.39 -30.51
CA ILE A 299 4.87 5.04 -31.07
C ILE A 299 5.29 3.90 -30.13
N VAL A 300 5.79 4.21 -28.94
CA VAL A 300 6.17 3.20 -27.94
C VAL A 300 4.94 2.83 -27.10
N PRO A 301 4.77 1.57 -26.65
CA PRO A 301 3.73 1.18 -25.72
C PRO A 301 3.70 2.05 -24.47
N ARG A 302 2.49 2.40 -24.04
CA ARG A 302 2.22 3.25 -22.88
C ARG A 302 0.96 2.80 -22.17
N TRP A 303 0.94 3.05 -20.86
CA TRP A 303 -0.23 2.84 -20.02
C TRP A 303 -1.15 4.06 -20.08
N VAL A 304 -2.37 3.84 -20.54
CA VAL A 304 -3.45 4.81 -20.61
C VAL A 304 -4.43 4.52 -19.48
N ASP A 305 -4.75 5.54 -18.69
CA ASP A 305 -5.74 5.43 -17.62
C ASP A 305 -7.14 5.36 -18.24
N LEU A 306 -7.91 4.33 -17.91
CA LEU A 306 -9.29 4.19 -18.38
C LEU A 306 -10.31 4.38 -17.24
N GLY A 307 -9.85 4.79 -16.06
CA GLY A 307 -10.69 5.09 -14.90
C GLY A 307 -10.92 3.91 -13.98
N LEU A 308 -12.00 3.98 -13.20
CA LEU A 308 -12.35 3.00 -12.17
C LEU A 308 -13.45 2.05 -12.65
N VAL A 309 -13.33 0.77 -12.27
CA VAL A 309 -14.36 -0.26 -12.45
C VAL A 309 -14.64 -0.92 -11.10
N GLN A 310 -15.91 -1.04 -10.74
CA GLN A 310 -16.34 -1.65 -9.48
C GLN A 310 -17.01 -3.01 -9.71
N TYR A 311 -16.70 -3.96 -8.85
CA TYR A 311 -17.28 -5.31 -8.81
C TYR A 311 -17.90 -5.58 -7.42
N PRO A 312 -19.18 -5.94 -7.32
CA PRO A 312 -20.21 -5.88 -8.38
C PRO A 312 -20.59 -4.44 -8.75
N MET A 313 -21.25 -4.27 -9.90
CA MET A 313 -21.91 -3.01 -10.24
C MET A 313 -23.21 -2.89 -9.44
N GLY A 314 -23.17 -2.18 -8.30
CA GLY A 314 -24.34 -1.90 -7.48
C GLY A 314 -24.22 -2.36 -6.02
N PRO A 315 -25.35 -2.54 -5.32
CA PRO A 315 -25.37 -2.98 -3.93
C PRO A 315 -24.67 -4.32 -3.75
N ASP A 316 -23.90 -4.40 -2.66
CA ASP A 316 -23.06 -5.56 -2.39
C ASP A 316 -23.28 -6.08 -0.95
N PRO A 317 -24.04 -7.16 -0.77
CA PRO A 317 -24.23 -7.77 0.54
C PRO A 317 -23.01 -8.57 1.03
N ALA A 318 -21.99 -8.80 0.17
CA ALA A 318 -20.81 -9.64 0.36
C ALA A 318 -21.08 -11.14 0.63
N THR A 319 -22.00 -11.45 1.54
CA THR A 319 -22.36 -12.79 2.02
C THR A 319 -23.87 -13.04 1.93
N ASP A 320 -24.25 -14.31 1.86
CA ASP A 320 -25.66 -14.72 1.84
C ASP A 320 -26.29 -14.67 3.24
N GLY A 321 -26.84 -13.50 3.57
CA GLY A 321 -27.54 -13.26 4.82
C GLY A 321 -26.73 -13.68 6.05
N TYR A 322 -27.38 -14.36 6.99
CA TYR A 322 -26.74 -14.87 8.20
C TYR A 322 -25.95 -16.17 7.99
N SER A 323 -25.98 -16.78 6.80
CA SER A 323 -25.17 -17.98 6.53
C SER A 323 -23.68 -17.67 6.50
N GLY A 324 -23.30 -16.42 6.21
CA GLY A 324 -21.92 -15.99 6.06
C GLY A 324 -21.24 -16.53 4.80
N THR A 325 -21.95 -17.27 3.95
CA THR A 325 -21.40 -17.84 2.71
C THR A 325 -21.04 -16.71 1.74
N PRO A 326 -19.78 -16.60 1.26
CA PRO A 326 -19.41 -15.57 0.29
C PRO A 326 -20.21 -15.70 -1.00
N LEU A 327 -20.81 -14.60 -1.45
CA LEU A 327 -21.55 -14.56 -2.71
C LEU A 327 -20.60 -14.27 -3.87
N ALA A 328 -20.63 -15.12 -4.89
CA ALA A 328 -19.81 -14.92 -6.08
C ALA A 328 -20.26 -13.68 -6.85
N VAL A 329 -19.29 -12.85 -7.26
CA VAL A 329 -19.55 -11.71 -8.13
C VAL A 329 -19.46 -12.17 -9.57
N ARG A 330 -20.52 -11.93 -10.34
CA ARG A 330 -20.57 -12.22 -11.77
C ARG A 330 -19.69 -11.25 -12.57
N GLY A 331 -19.13 -11.75 -13.66
CA GLY A 331 -18.43 -10.95 -14.65
C GLY A 331 -19.29 -9.88 -15.31
N GLN A 332 -18.66 -8.75 -15.64
CA GLN A 332 -19.25 -7.65 -16.39
C GLN A 332 -18.66 -7.61 -17.79
N THR A 333 -19.43 -7.15 -18.77
CA THR A 333 -18.95 -6.97 -20.14
C THR A 333 -18.15 -5.67 -20.20
N LEU A 334 -16.87 -5.79 -20.51
CA LEU A 334 -15.97 -4.68 -20.80
C LEU A 334 -15.98 -4.42 -22.31
N LEU A 335 -16.13 -3.16 -22.68
CA LEU A 335 -16.11 -2.68 -24.05
C LEU A 335 -15.02 -1.61 -24.14
N LEU A 336 -13.90 -1.96 -24.77
CA LEU A 336 -12.82 -1.01 -25.03
C LEU A 336 -13.09 -0.33 -26.36
N GLU A 337 -13.34 0.97 -26.31
CA GLU A 337 -13.70 1.77 -27.46
C GLU A 337 -12.56 2.70 -27.86
N ALA A 338 -12.41 2.93 -29.16
CA ALA A 338 -11.40 3.86 -29.67
C ALA A 338 -11.85 4.57 -30.94
N ALA A 339 -11.39 5.83 -31.09
CA ALA A 339 -11.58 6.68 -32.26
C ALA A 339 -10.25 7.32 -32.67
N ARG A 340 -10.07 7.60 -33.97
CA ARG A 340 -8.99 8.45 -34.48
C ARG A 340 -9.60 9.76 -34.98
N LEU A 341 -9.28 10.85 -34.30
CA LEU A 341 -9.72 12.20 -34.66
C LEU A 341 -8.87 12.80 -35.78
N LEU A 342 -7.58 12.48 -35.80
CA LEU A 342 -6.63 12.99 -36.79
C LEU A 342 -5.52 11.98 -37.06
N GLY A 343 -5.06 11.90 -38.31
CA GLY A 343 -3.94 11.05 -38.73
C GLY A 343 -4.33 9.84 -39.58
N THR A 344 -3.36 8.97 -39.85
CA THR A 344 -3.50 7.84 -40.79
C THR A 344 -3.01 6.51 -40.23
N GLY A 345 -2.38 6.50 -39.05
CA GLY A 345 -1.90 5.32 -38.37
C GLY A 345 -2.97 4.52 -37.63
N ASN A 346 -2.54 3.43 -37.02
CA ASN A 346 -3.38 2.46 -36.33
C ASN A 346 -3.09 2.49 -34.83
N LEU A 347 -3.96 1.81 -34.07
CA LEU A 347 -3.79 1.59 -32.64
C LEU A 347 -3.48 0.12 -32.40
N ASP A 348 -2.37 -0.16 -31.74
CA ASP A 348 -2.01 -1.50 -31.27
C ASP A 348 -2.32 -1.57 -29.76
N ILE A 349 -3.11 -2.57 -29.36
CA ILE A 349 -3.59 -2.76 -27.98
C ILE A 349 -3.02 -4.07 -27.46
N ASP A 350 -2.37 -4.02 -26.31
CA ASP A 350 -1.62 -5.11 -25.72
C ASP A 350 -2.39 -5.78 -24.58
N ALA A 351 -2.69 -5.05 -23.50
CA ALA A 351 -3.37 -5.62 -22.34
C ALA A 351 -4.18 -4.58 -21.57
N LEU A 352 -5.13 -5.06 -20.77
CA LEU A 352 -5.76 -4.31 -19.68
C LEU A 352 -5.23 -4.83 -18.35
N ALA A 353 -4.80 -3.93 -17.47
CA ALA A 353 -4.36 -4.23 -16.12
C ALA A 353 -5.33 -3.60 -15.10
N PHE A 354 -5.78 -4.42 -14.15
CA PHE A 354 -6.69 -4.05 -13.08
C PHE A 354 -5.88 -3.88 -11.80
N VAL A 355 -5.65 -2.64 -11.38
CA VAL A 355 -4.90 -2.35 -10.15
C VAL A 355 -5.90 -2.12 -9.02
N PRO A 356 -5.83 -2.85 -7.88
CA PRO A 356 -6.70 -2.62 -6.73
C PRO A 356 -6.72 -1.16 -6.30
N ALA A 357 -7.92 -0.63 -6.07
CA ALA A 357 -8.18 0.76 -5.68
C ALA A 357 -9.31 0.87 -4.64
N ASP A 358 -9.78 -0.26 -4.10
CA ASP A 358 -10.82 -0.37 -3.06
C ASP A 358 -10.37 0.16 -1.71
N ASP A 359 -9.10 -0.05 -1.37
CA ASP A 359 -8.52 0.35 -0.09
C ASP A 359 -7.52 1.49 -0.29
N ARG A 360 -6.36 1.19 -0.90
CA ARG A 360 -5.29 2.18 -1.12
C ARG A 360 -4.63 1.98 -2.47
N LEU A 361 -4.88 2.93 -3.38
CA LEU A 361 -4.09 3.13 -4.59
C LEU A 361 -3.13 4.29 -4.36
N CYS A 362 -1.85 4.08 -4.60
CA CYS A 362 -0.81 5.10 -4.55
C CYS A 362 -0.35 5.42 -5.98
N LEU A 363 -0.52 6.68 -6.41
CA LEU A 363 0.09 7.20 -7.63
C LEU A 363 1.28 8.06 -7.23
N ILE A 364 2.47 7.67 -7.68
CA ILE A 364 3.73 8.37 -7.35
C ILE A 364 4.31 8.93 -8.63
N LYS A 365 4.47 10.25 -8.69
CA LYS A 365 5.25 10.91 -9.74
C LYS A 365 6.65 11.19 -9.23
N TRP A 366 7.60 10.40 -9.69
CA TRP A 366 8.98 10.43 -9.25
C TRP A 366 9.66 11.73 -9.67
N SER A 367 10.44 12.29 -8.76
CA SER A 367 11.33 13.42 -9.03
C SER A 367 12.50 12.97 -9.92
N ALA A 368 12.91 13.82 -10.86
CA ALA A 368 13.99 13.48 -11.79
C ALA A 368 15.18 14.42 -11.55
N PHE A 369 16.13 13.99 -10.73
CA PHE A 369 17.35 14.74 -10.46
C PHE A 369 18.51 13.84 -10.07
N SER A 370 19.73 14.29 -10.34
CA SER A 370 20.95 13.56 -10.01
C SER A 370 21.22 13.56 -8.50
N GLY A 371 21.65 12.42 -7.95
CA GLY A 371 22.20 12.35 -6.58
C GLY A 371 21.59 11.32 -5.65
N PRO A 372 20.28 10.98 -5.72
CA PRO A 372 19.75 9.86 -4.97
C PRO A 372 20.36 8.54 -5.47
N ILE A 373 20.74 7.66 -4.55
CA ILE A 373 21.16 6.28 -4.84
C ILE A 373 19.96 5.30 -4.82
N HIS A 374 18.88 5.66 -4.13
CA HIS A 374 17.59 4.97 -4.13
C HIS A 374 16.48 5.93 -3.72
N PHE A 375 15.24 5.57 -4.03
CA PHE A 375 14.05 6.20 -3.45
C PHE A 375 13.44 5.30 -2.37
N VAL A 376 12.76 5.90 -1.41
CA VAL A 376 12.01 5.19 -0.37
C VAL A 376 10.56 5.64 -0.42
N VAL A 377 9.64 4.70 -0.60
CA VAL A 377 8.22 4.86 -0.29
C VAL A 377 8.04 4.52 1.18
N ASP A 378 7.93 5.55 2.01
CA ASP A 378 7.75 5.43 3.45
C ASP A 378 6.26 5.58 3.79
N SER A 379 5.60 4.43 3.85
CA SER A 379 4.17 4.34 4.14
C SER A 379 3.82 4.62 5.60
N ALA A 380 4.82 4.67 6.50
CA ALA A 380 4.57 5.02 7.90
C ALA A 380 4.57 6.54 8.10
N ALA A 381 5.38 7.26 7.33
CA ALA A 381 5.44 8.72 7.34
C ALA A 381 4.56 9.38 6.28
N ASP A 382 3.91 8.61 5.41
CA ASP A 382 3.20 9.07 4.22
C ASP A 382 4.08 9.99 3.35
N ARG A 383 5.31 9.52 3.05
CA ARG A 383 6.29 10.27 2.26
C ARG A 383 7.00 9.40 1.24
N VAL A 384 7.44 10.04 0.16
CA VAL A 384 8.41 9.48 -0.76
C VAL A 384 9.61 10.42 -0.82
N TYR A 385 10.81 9.88 -0.67
CA TYR A 385 12.03 10.67 -0.67
C TYR A 385 13.20 9.93 -1.30
N GLY A 386 14.13 10.69 -1.88
CA GLY A 386 15.41 10.17 -2.37
C GLY A 386 16.44 10.15 -1.26
N VAL A 387 17.28 9.13 -1.22
CA VAL A 387 18.38 9.00 -0.25
C VAL A 387 19.70 9.07 -1.02
N GLY A 388 20.61 9.96 -0.59
CA GLY A 388 21.94 10.10 -1.17
C GLY A 388 22.95 9.10 -0.61
N ALA A 389 24.18 9.13 -1.15
CA ALA A 389 25.22 8.16 -0.82
C ALA A 389 25.69 8.21 0.64
N SER A 390 25.49 9.33 1.35
CA SER A 390 25.81 9.47 2.77
C SER A 390 24.60 9.19 3.68
N GLY A 391 23.49 8.68 3.13
CA GLY A 391 22.25 8.44 3.87
C GLY A 391 21.40 9.69 4.09
N GLU A 392 21.78 10.81 3.48
CA GLU A 392 21.06 12.07 3.58
C GLU A 392 19.77 12.07 2.73
N VAL A 393 18.72 12.71 3.23
CA VAL A 393 17.52 12.96 2.43
C VAL A 393 17.85 13.98 1.36
N ARG A 394 17.62 13.61 0.10
CA ARG A 394 17.76 14.48 -1.06
C ARG A 394 16.38 14.92 -1.51
N ALA A 395 16.14 16.23 -1.47
CA ALA A 395 14.88 16.84 -1.93
C ALA A 395 15.22 18.05 -2.78
N SER A 396 15.55 17.83 -4.05
CA SER A 396 15.69 18.94 -5.00
C SER A 396 14.41 19.20 -5.80
N GLU A 397 13.51 18.22 -5.87
CA GLU A 397 12.14 18.36 -6.37
C GLU A 397 11.17 17.65 -5.42
N LEU A 398 9.92 18.13 -5.41
CA LEU A 398 8.84 17.49 -4.65
C LEU A 398 8.35 16.26 -5.41
N VAL A 399 8.33 15.11 -4.74
CA VAL A 399 7.65 13.91 -5.25
C VAL A 399 6.15 14.09 -5.03
N GLU A 400 5.38 14.12 -6.11
CA GLU A 400 3.93 14.23 -6.03
C GLU A 400 3.34 12.84 -5.78
N VAL A 401 2.53 12.71 -4.73
CA VAL A 401 1.83 11.47 -4.39
C VAL A 401 0.34 11.75 -4.31
N ALA A 402 -0.45 10.88 -4.93
CA ALA A 402 -1.91 10.90 -4.83
C ALA A 402 -2.43 9.55 -4.35
N GLY A 403 -3.46 9.58 -3.52
CA GLY A 403 -4.08 8.38 -2.94
C GLY A 403 -3.38 7.90 -1.65
N GLY A 404 -3.48 6.60 -1.36
CA GLY A 404 -3.04 6.01 -0.09
C GLY A 404 -1.79 5.15 -0.21
N TYR A 405 -0.90 5.22 0.78
CA TYR A 405 0.35 4.45 0.79
C TYR A 405 0.13 2.94 1.04
N PRO A 406 1.00 2.07 0.50
CA PRO A 406 0.84 0.62 0.60
C PRO A 406 0.94 0.12 2.05
N MET A 407 0.00 -0.75 2.40
CA MET A 407 -0.01 -1.49 3.66
C MET A 407 -0.06 -2.98 3.38
N VAL A 408 0.25 -3.79 4.38
CA VAL A 408 0.08 -5.24 4.34
C VAL A 408 -0.63 -5.70 5.61
N SER A 409 -1.44 -6.74 5.49
CA SER A 409 -2.26 -7.27 6.58
C SER A 409 -1.81 -8.69 6.96
N PRO A 410 -1.78 -9.02 8.26
CA PRO A 410 -1.51 -10.38 8.73
C PRO A 410 -2.66 -11.34 8.38
N GLY A 411 -2.36 -12.64 8.34
CA GLY A 411 -3.35 -13.72 8.18
C GLY A 411 -3.92 -13.90 6.76
N VAL A 412 -3.41 -13.17 5.78
CA VAL A 412 -3.82 -13.22 4.37
C VAL A 412 -2.61 -13.05 3.45
N THR A 413 -2.71 -13.55 2.22
CA THR A 413 -1.74 -13.23 1.17
C THR A 413 -2.05 -11.85 0.61
N ASN A 414 -1.11 -10.92 0.78
CA ASN A 414 -1.21 -9.58 0.21
C ASN A 414 -0.61 -9.60 -1.19
N ARG A 415 -1.24 -8.94 -2.16
CA ARG A 415 -0.67 -8.76 -3.51
C ARG A 415 -0.44 -7.29 -3.80
N LEU A 416 0.82 -6.92 -3.90
CA LEU A 416 1.28 -5.58 -4.29
C LEU A 416 1.40 -5.53 -5.82
N HIS A 417 0.54 -4.78 -6.48
CA HIS A 417 0.65 -4.46 -7.90
C HIS A 417 1.49 -3.21 -8.09
N TRP A 418 2.37 -3.23 -9.08
CA TRP A 418 3.15 -2.04 -9.47
C TRP A 418 3.20 -1.91 -10.98
N ILE A 419 2.59 -0.84 -11.51
CA ILE A 419 2.70 -0.45 -12.92
C ILE A 419 3.59 0.78 -13.04
N TRP A 420 4.54 0.72 -13.95
CA TRP A 420 5.52 1.77 -14.24
C TRP A 420 5.07 2.67 -15.39
N ASP A 421 5.57 3.89 -15.42
CA ASP A 421 5.40 4.85 -16.53
C ASP A 421 3.94 5.13 -16.92
N VAL A 422 3.03 5.04 -15.95
CA VAL A 422 1.61 5.38 -16.13
C VAL A 422 1.47 6.87 -16.44
N GLY A 423 0.72 7.22 -17.50
CA GLY A 423 0.51 8.63 -17.85
C GLY A 423 1.76 9.40 -18.31
N SER A 424 2.91 8.74 -18.53
CA SER A 424 4.12 9.42 -19.00
C SER A 424 3.97 9.91 -20.45
N THR A 425 4.32 11.18 -20.68
CA THR A 425 4.41 11.77 -22.03
C THR A 425 5.81 11.63 -22.63
N SER A 426 6.83 11.41 -21.80
CA SER A 426 8.25 11.28 -22.17
C SER A 426 8.66 9.84 -22.55
N ALA A 427 9.68 9.73 -23.41
CA ALA A 427 10.39 8.48 -23.70
C ALA A 427 11.21 8.01 -22.47
N PRO A 428 11.45 6.70 -22.27
CA PRO A 428 11.30 5.61 -23.24
C PRO A 428 9.92 4.94 -23.31
N GLY A 429 8.93 5.28 -22.47
CA GLY A 429 7.63 4.58 -22.43
C GLY A 429 7.69 3.23 -21.69
N ALA A 430 6.61 2.44 -21.76
CA ALA A 430 6.43 1.21 -21.00
C ALA A 430 7.06 -0.02 -21.68
N GLY A 431 8.40 -0.06 -21.77
CA GLY A 431 9.13 -1.20 -22.34
C GLY A 431 9.08 -2.45 -21.44
N LEU A 432 9.00 -3.64 -22.04
CA LEU A 432 8.85 -4.93 -21.32
C LEU A 432 10.11 -5.36 -20.56
N THR A 433 11.28 -5.00 -21.06
CA THR A 433 12.58 -5.40 -20.50
C THR A 433 13.01 -4.52 -19.33
N ILE A 434 12.22 -3.51 -18.97
CA ILE A 434 12.50 -2.65 -17.84
C ILE A 434 12.13 -3.40 -16.58
N SER A 435 13.11 -3.56 -15.69
CA SER A 435 12.90 -4.03 -14.33
C SER A 435 13.54 -3.05 -13.35
N VAL A 436 12.98 -2.99 -12.16
CA VAL A 436 13.55 -2.23 -11.06
C VAL A 436 13.54 -3.11 -9.83
N ASP A 437 14.69 -3.15 -9.15
CA ASP A 437 14.81 -3.92 -7.93
C ASP A 437 14.23 -3.11 -6.77
N VAL A 438 13.30 -3.75 -6.07
CA VAL A 438 12.61 -3.23 -4.92
C VAL A 438 12.99 -4.08 -3.72
N ASN A 439 13.39 -3.43 -2.64
CA ASN A 439 13.66 -4.05 -1.35
C ASN A 439 12.50 -3.70 -0.40
N PRO A 440 11.46 -4.54 -0.32
CA PRO A 440 10.35 -4.34 0.58
C PRO A 440 10.70 -4.73 2.02
N TYR A 441 10.22 -3.97 2.99
CA TYR A 441 10.36 -4.30 4.41
C TYR A 441 9.26 -3.63 5.24
N TYR A 442 9.04 -4.11 6.46
CA TYR A 442 8.04 -3.54 7.37
C TYR A 442 8.41 -3.79 8.84
N TRP A 443 7.70 -3.10 9.74
CA TRP A 443 7.73 -3.39 11.18
C TRP A 443 6.38 -3.96 11.59
N PRO A 444 6.29 -5.21 12.06
CA PRO A 444 5.05 -5.82 12.54
C PRO A 444 4.36 -4.94 13.58
N ARG A 445 3.02 -4.93 13.60
CA ARG A 445 2.23 -4.20 14.59
C ARG A 445 1.40 -5.16 15.41
N TYR A 446 1.50 -5.05 16.73
CA TYR A 446 0.83 -5.92 17.70
C TYR A 446 -0.13 -5.11 18.57
N LEU A 447 -1.26 -5.71 18.93
CA LEU A 447 -2.22 -5.12 19.88
C LEU A 447 -1.66 -5.11 21.30
N TYR A 448 -0.85 -6.11 21.65
CA TYR A 448 -0.30 -6.25 23.00
C TYR A 448 1.19 -6.62 23.01
N VAL A 449 1.51 -7.90 22.80
CA VAL A 449 2.88 -8.43 22.78
C VAL A 449 2.99 -9.47 21.67
N ARG A 450 4.21 -9.72 21.17
CA ARG A 450 4.44 -10.77 20.18
C ARG A 450 4.20 -12.15 20.80
N PRO A 451 3.26 -12.96 20.30
CA PRO A 451 3.14 -14.35 20.73
C PRO A 451 4.36 -15.17 20.27
N VAL A 452 4.66 -16.26 20.97
CA VAL A 452 5.84 -17.12 20.71
C VAL A 452 5.79 -17.80 19.33
N ALA A 453 4.62 -17.80 18.68
CA ALA A 453 4.42 -18.20 17.30
C ALA A 453 3.30 -17.35 16.67
N SER A 454 3.64 -16.54 15.69
CA SER A 454 2.72 -15.97 14.70
C SER A 454 3.45 -15.84 13.38
#